data_AF-A0A9E4DDK7-F1
#
_entry.id   AF-A0A9E4DDK7-F1
#
_cell.length_a   1.000
_cell.length_b   1.000
_cell.length_c   1.000
_cell.angle_alpha   90.00
_cell.angle_beta   90.00
_cell.angle_gamma   90.00
#
_symmetry.space_group_name_H-M   'P 1'
#
loop_
_entity.id
_entity.type
_entity.pdbx_description
1 polymer ?
#
loop_
_entity_poly.entity_id
_entity_poly.type
_entity_poly.pdbx_seq_one_letter_code
_entity_poly.pdbx_strand_id
1 'polypeptide(L)'
;MVRAIFLLALLLPSLSLSASNFPRPASLEPAIQFWIKVYTQVSTNQGYVHDDETLSVIYEVIDLPPTASREVRNQQIDAAIKRVRGALHSLGQGKRSGLNATEKAVLASWPEGTTSRTFAQAAENVRFQTGQSDRFKEGLVRSGQWKPHIRAVLAKYELPQELEVLPHVESSFNPFAYSKVAAAGMWQFMPATAREYMRVDQVIDERMDPFISSDGAARLLKTNFRVTGTWPLALTGYNHGAGGISRAAKALGTTDIDVIVRNYKGPAFGFASRNFYASFLAALEIDRNPGRYVGQVQLDEPTDYDVVTVQEYVSAQALAREAGISIEELKMHNPALLAPVWQGEKYIPQNYPIRVPAAQLRQSLDRTVASLSGGGRFSQQKPDRTHRIAQGDSLSTIARRYGVSVSSLMSVNGLRNHSIQAGKTLLLPGNLGREPLSAEQIAVTRARLTGGQPTEYTIRSGDSLWSIARRFKVSTQQLVAWNDISAKKPIKPGQKLRVASAG
;
A
#
# COMPACT_ATOMS: atom_id res chain seq x y z
N MET A 1 64.86 43.25 -26.80
CA MET A 1 63.48 43.44 -26.29
C MET A 1 62.89 42.06 -26.00
N VAL A 2 61.97 41.99 -25.04
CA VAL A 2 61.20 40.81 -24.58
C VAL A 2 61.95 39.90 -23.59
N ARG A 3 61.66 40.08 -22.29
CA ARG A 3 61.78 39.05 -21.25
C ARG A 3 60.35 38.65 -20.87
N ALA A 4 60.05 37.37 -21.04
CA ALA A 4 58.76 36.76 -20.73
C ALA A 4 58.56 36.64 -19.22
N ILE A 5 57.39 37.08 -18.74
CA ILE A 5 56.91 36.85 -17.38
C ILE A 5 55.98 35.64 -17.45
N PHE A 6 56.38 34.53 -16.81
CA PHE A 6 55.50 33.39 -16.57
C PHE A 6 54.61 33.71 -15.35
N LEU A 7 53.30 33.88 -15.58
CA LEU A 7 52.31 33.88 -14.51
C LEU A 7 51.88 32.43 -14.24
N LEU A 8 52.26 31.90 -13.08
CA LEU A 8 51.80 30.60 -12.59
C LEU A 8 50.44 30.81 -11.90
N ALA A 9 49.34 30.44 -12.58
CA ALA A 9 48.01 30.44 -11.98
C ALA A 9 47.83 29.18 -11.11
N LEU A 10 47.78 29.37 -9.79
CA LEU A 10 47.39 28.34 -8.83
C LEU A 10 45.88 28.08 -8.93
N LEU A 11 45.50 27.03 -9.66
CA LEU A 11 44.16 26.45 -9.61
C LEU A 11 44.05 25.60 -8.33
N LEU A 12 43.46 26.16 -7.27
CA LEU A 12 43.00 25.37 -6.13
C LEU A 12 41.68 24.67 -6.52
N PRO A 13 41.60 23.33 -6.49
CA PRO A 13 40.34 22.64 -6.68
C PRO A 13 39.47 22.89 -5.45
N SER A 14 38.39 23.65 -5.62
CA SER A 14 37.31 23.73 -4.64
C SER A 14 36.61 22.37 -4.59
N LEU A 15 37.01 21.52 -3.64
CA LEU A 15 36.25 20.35 -3.23
C LEU A 15 34.96 20.85 -2.56
N SER A 16 33.93 21.17 -3.35
CA SER A 16 32.58 21.28 -2.83
C SER A 16 32.13 19.87 -2.46
N LEU A 17 32.23 19.51 -1.18
CA LEU A 17 31.52 18.35 -0.65
C LEU A 17 30.03 18.62 -0.89
N SER A 18 29.43 18.00 -1.92
CA SER A 18 27.99 18.14 -2.15
C SER A 18 27.29 17.60 -0.91
N ALA A 19 26.63 18.48 -0.14
CA ALA A 19 25.83 18.06 1.00
C ALA A 19 24.79 17.04 0.51
N SER A 20 24.66 15.91 1.21
CA SER A 20 23.63 14.91 0.89
C SER A 20 22.25 15.55 0.94
N ASN A 21 21.41 15.30 -0.07
CA ASN A 21 20.00 15.72 -0.08
C ASN A 21 19.24 15.16 1.13
N PHE A 22 19.68 14.02 1.66
CA PHE A 22 19.08 13.32 2.79
C PHE A 22 20.13 13.13 3.87
N PRO A 23 20.37 14.15 4.73
CA PRO A 23 21.30 14.02 5.84
C PRO A 23 20.82 12.93 6.81
N ARG A 24 21.77 12.22 7.42
CA ARG A 24 21.53 11.20 8.44
C ARG A 24 22.13 11.65 9.77
N PRO A 25 21.43 12.53 10.52
CA PRO A 25 21.88 12.94 11.86
C PRO A 25 22.08 11.71 12.76
N ALA A 26 23.19 11.67 13.50
CA ALA A 26 23.47 10.59 14.46
C ALA A 26 22.34 10.42 15.50
N SER A 27 21.66 11.51 15.77
CA SER A 27 20.52 11.66 16.65
C SER A 27 19.30 10.81 16.21
N LEU A 28 19.14 10.56 14.90
CA LEU A 28 18.08 9.72 14.33
C LEU A 28 18.51 8.26 14.18
N GLU A 29 19.78 7.93 14.39
CA GLU A 29 20.30 6.58 14.18
C GLU A 29 19.54 5.49 14.95
N PRO A 30 19.13 5.68 16.23
CA PRO A 30 18.29 4.71 16.92
C PRO A 30 16.97 4.42 16.20
N ALA A 31 16.31 5.45 15.66
CA ALA A 31 15.07 5.32 14.90
C ALA A 31 15.31 4.59 13.57
N ILE A 32 16.39 4.94 12.86
CA ILE A 32 16.76 4.30 11.60
C ILE A 32 17.04 2.81 11.82
N GLN A 33 17.81 2.45 12.84
CA GLN A 33 18.09 1.05 13.17
C GLN A 33 16.84 0.28 13.58
N PHE A 34 15.91 0.92 14.31
CA PHE A 34 14.61 0.31 14.61
C PHE A 34 13.84 -0.03 13.32
N TRP A 35 13.74 0.91 12.38
CA TRP A 35 13.05 0.65 11.11
C TRP A 35 13.77 -0.36 10.22
N ILE A 36 15.10 -0.40 10.24
CA ILE A 36 15.87 -1.47 9.59
C ILE A 36 15.43 -2.83 10.15
N LYS A 37 15.32 -2.98 11.48
CA LYS A 37 14.84 -4.24 12.10
C LYS A 37 13.41 -4.58 11.68
N VAL A 38 12.50 -3.60 11.67
CA VAL A 38 11.11 -3.79 11.21
C VAL A 38 11.05 -4.29 9.76
N TYR A 39 11.92 -3.77 8.89
CA TYR A 39 11.97 -4.13 7.47
C TYR A 39 12.78 -5.39 7.15
N THR A 40 13.51 -5.97 8.10
CA THR A 40 14.46 -7.06 7.79
C THR A 40 14.36 -8.27 8.72
N GLN A 41 13.92 -8.11 9.97
CA GLN A 41 14.01 -9.16 10.99
C GLN A 41 12.66 -9.77 11.39
N VAL A 42 11.57 -9.00 11.29
CA VAL A 42 10.23 -9.45 11.71
C VAL A 42 9.24 -9.34 10.56
N SER A 43 8.49 -10.42 10.31
CA SER A 43 7.50 -10.48 9.24
C SER A 43 6.15 -9.85 9.64
N THR A 44 5.19 -9.78 8.72
CA THR A 44 3.81 -9.38 9.03
C THR A 44 3.07 -10.32 9.99
N ASN A 45 3.64 -11.49 10.29
CA ASN A 45 3.17 -12.42 11.32
C ASN A 45 3.90 -12.25 12.64
N GLN A 46 4.67 -11.18 12.79
CA GLN A 46 5.37 -10.83 14.01
C GLN A 46 5.29 -9.33 14.27
N GLY A 47 5.76 -8.89 15.43
CA GLY A 47 6.00 -7.47 15.67
C GLY A 47 6.71 -7.20 16.98
N TYR A 48 7.14 -5.96 17.15
CA TYR A 48 7.83 -5.50 18.34
C TYR A 48 6.85 -4.81 19.29
N VAL A 49 6.94 -5.13 20.58
CA VAL A 49 6.52 -4.22 21.65
C VAL A 49 7.73 -3.37 22.01
N HIS A 50 7.62 -2.05 21.90
CA HIS A 50 8.74 -1.13 22.02
C HIS A 50 8.32 0.19 22.69
N ASP A 51 9.30 1.02 23.02
CA ASP A 51 9.06 2.39 23.48
C ASP A 51 8.88 3.34 22.29
N ASP A 52 7.81 4.15 22.27
CA ASP A 52 7.51 5.11 21.19
C ASP A 52 8.59 6.20 21.07
N GLU A 53 9.09 6.75 22.19
CA GLU A 53 10.03 7.87 22.19
C GLU A 53 11.49 7.40 22.14
N THR A 54 11.80 6.22 22.71
CA THR A 54 13.15 5.63 22.73
C THR A 54 13.21 4.36 21.90
N LEU A 55 13.18 4.49 20.57
CA LEU A 55 13.04 3.38 19.61
C LEU A 55 14.13 2.29 19.66
N SER A 56 15.29 2.56 20.28
CA SER A 56 16.29 1.52 20.54
C SER A 56 15.83 0.49 21.56
N VAL A 57 14.84 0.81 22.39
CA VAL A 57 14.27 -0.06 23.43
C VAL A 57 13.14 -0.90 22.83
N ILE A 58 13.43 -2.19 22.62
CA ILE A 58 12.46 -3.21 22.23
C ILE A 58 12.28 -4.15 23.43
N TYR A 59 11.05 -4.27 23.92
CA TYR A 59 10.70 -5.03 25.12
C TYR A 59 10.50 -6.52 24.82
N GLU A 60 9.73 -6.85 23.78
CA GLU A 60 9.56 -8.22 23.32
C GLU A 60 9.23 -8.27 21.83
N VAL A 61 9.46 -9.44 21.22
CA VAL A 61 8.93 -9.81 19.90
C VAL A 61 7.72 -10.70 20.11
N ILE A 62 6.61 -10.38 19.45
CA ILE A 62 5.40 -11.19 19.48
C ILE A 62 5.28 -11.97 18.17
N ASP A 63 5.06 -13.28 18.27
CA ASP A 63 4.57 -14.10 17.17
C ASP A 63 3.05 -14.03 17.07
N LEU A 64 2.57 -13.69 15.87
CA LEU A 64 1.16 -13.57 15.53
C LEU A 64 0.82 -14.62 14.47
N PRO A 65 0.29 -15.79 14.86
CA PRO A 65 0.08 -16.89 13.94
C PRO A 65 -0.74 -16.44 12.71
N PRO A 66 -0.33 -16.77 11.48
CA PRO A 66 -1.06 -16.39 10.28
C PRO A 66 -2.47 -16.98 10.23
N THR A 67 -2.70 -18.07 10.95
CA THR A 67 -3.99 -18.74 11.11
C THR A 67 -4.89 -18.08 12.17
N ALA A 68 -4.34 -17.24 13.03
CA ALA A 68 -5.11 -16.57 14.08
C ALA A 68 -6.05 -15.52 13.48
N SER A 69 -7.27 -15.45 14.03
CA SER A 69 -8.20 -14.39 13.66
C SER A 69 -7.64 -13.02 14.06
N ARG A 70 -8.10 -11.94 13.41
CA ARG A 70 -7.71 -10.57 13.77
C ARG A 70 -7.92 -10.27 15.25
N GLU A 71 -9.00 -10.80 15.82
CA GLU A 71 -9.35 -10.59 17.22
C GLU A 71 -8.38 -11.29 18.16
N VAL A 72 -8.00 -12.54 17.85
CA VAL A 72 -6.99 -13.27 18.62
C VAL A 72 -5.64 -12.56 18.55
N ARG A 73 -5.24 -12.09 17.35
CA ARG A 73 -3.99 -11.32 17.18
C ARG A 73 -4.00 -10.05 18.02
N ASN A 74 -5.12 -9.30 18.02
CA ASN A 74 -5.25 -8.10 18.85
C ASN A 74 -5.18 -8.42 20.34
N GLN A 75 -5.84 -9.48 20.80
CA GLN A 75 -5.76 -9.93 22.20
C GLN A 75 -4.34 -10.28 22.62
N GLN A 76 -3.56 -10.94 21.75
CA GLN A 76 -2.16 -11.25 22.01
C GLN A 76 -1.31 -9.97 22.16
N ILE A 77 -1.51 -9.00 21.26
CA ILE A 77 -0.84 -7.70 21.30
C ILE A 77 -1.20 -6.94 22.58
N ASP A 78 -2.49 -6.83 22.91
CA ASP A 78 -2.97 -6.11 24.08
C ASP A 78 -2.44 -6.74 25.38
N ALA A 79 -2.40 -8.07 25.44
CA ALA A 79 -1.84 -8.79 26.58
C ALA A 79 -0.34 -8.50 26.75
N ALA A 80 0.42 -8.45 25.65
CA ALA A 80 1.84 -8.13 25.68
C ALA A 80 2.11 -6.68 26.13
N ILE A 81 1.39 -5.72 25.56
CA ILE A 81 1.46 -4.31 25.96
C ILE A 81 1.15 -4.18 27.45
N LYS A 82 0.09 -4.84 27.94
CA LYS A 82 -0.29 -4.81 29.37
C LYS A 82 0.80 -5.40 30.27
N ARG A 83 1.41 -6.53 29.89
CA ARG A 83 2.52 -7.15 30.64
C ARG A 83 3.70 -6.19 30.76
N VAL A 84 4.16 -5.63 29.64
CA VAL A 84 5.30 -4.70 29.59
C VAL A 84 5.00 -3.43 30.39
N ARG A 85 3.80 -2.84 30.22
CA ARG A 85 3.38 -1.66 30.98
C ARG A 85 3.37 -1.92 32.49
N GLY A 86 2.89 -3.08 32.92
CA GLY A 86 2.92 -3.48 34.34
C GLY A 86 4.34 -3.57 34.90
N ALA A 87 5.26 -4.16 34.14
CA ALA A 87 6.68 -4.21 34.52
C ALA A 87 7.31 -2.81 34.59
N LEU A 88 7.03 -1.93 33.63
CA LEU A 88 7.50 -0.54 33.62
C LEU A 88 6.96 0.27 34.80
N HIS A 89 5.68 0.14 35.15
CA HIS A 89 5.12 0.79 36.35
C HIS A 89 5.79 0.30 37.64
N SER A 90 6.03 -1.02 37.77
CA SER A 90 6.71 -1.61 38.92
C SER A 90 8.14 -1.07 39.07
N LEU A 91 8.92 -1.05 37.98
CA LEU A 91 10.24 -0.42 37.95
C LEU A 91 10.14 1.10 38.20
N GLY A 92 9.06 1.74 37.75
CA GLY A 92 8.77 3.15 37.94
C GLY A 92 8.47 3.53 39.38
N GLN A 93 8.04 2.58 40.21
CA GLN A 93 7.88 2.73 41.66
C GLN A 93 9.20 2.47 42.43
N GLY A 94 10.30 2.18 41.74
CA GLY A 94 11.62 1.98 42.36
C GLY A 94 11.97 0.53 42.65
N LYS A 95 11.17 -0.45 42.22
CA LYS A 95 11.50 -1.86 42.38
C LYS A 95 12.78 -2.20 41.61
N ARG A 96 13.79 -2.77 42.29
CA ARG A 96 15.07 -3.21 41.68
C ARG A 96 15.51 -4.60 42.12
N SER A 97 14.96 -5.13 43.20
CA SER A 97 15.18 -6.49 43.71
C SER A 97 13.89 -7.31 43.64
N GLY A 98 13.99 -8.65 43.73
CA GLY A 98 12.82 -9.54 43.67
C GLY A 98 12.03 -9.43 42.36
N LEU A 99 12.73 -9.15 41.25
CA LEU A 99 12.11 -8.94 39.93
C LEU A 99 11.63 -10.28 39.34
N ASN A 100 10.43 -10.28 38.76
CA ASN A 100 9.95 -11.39 37.94
C ASN A 100 10.64 -11.39 36.56
N ALA A 101 10.39 -12.43 35.74
CA ALA A 101 11.05 -12.59 34.45
C ALA A 101 10.82 -11.39 33.50
N THR A 102 9.58 -10.90 33.43
CA THR A 102 9.22 -9.74 32.58
C THR A 102 9.90 -8.46 33.08
N GLU A 103 9.89 -8.20 34.39
CA GLU A 103 10.56 -7.04 34.98
C GLU A 103 12.07 -7.06 34.73
N LYS A 104 12.71 -8.24 34.82
CA LYS A 104 14.14 -8.41 34.48
C LYS A 104 14.41 -8.11 33.01
N ALA A 105 13.60 -8.65 32.10
CA ALA A 105 13.75 -8.43 30.66
C ALA A 105 13.55 -6.95 30.30
N VAL A 106 12.52 -6.31 30.85
CA VAL A 106 12.26 -4.88 30.65
C VAL A 106 13.40 -4.03 31.23
N LEU A 107 13.86 -4.29 32.45
CA LEU A 107 14.99 -3.56 33.03
C LEU A 107 16.26 -3.68 32.18
N ALA A 108 16.55 -4.88 31.66
CA ALA A 108 17.71 -5.14 30.81
C ALA A 108 17.62 -4.51 29.41
N SER A 109 16.42 -4.15 28.95
CA SER A 109 16.24 -3.44 27.66
C SER A 109 16.62 -1.96 27.71
N TRP A 110 16.80 -1.40 28.91
CA TRP A 110 17.18 -0.01 29.13
C TRP A 110 18.65 0.11 29.55
N PRO A 111 19.31 1.25 29.28
CA PRO A 111 20.67 1.50 29.79
C PRO A 111 20.76 1.38 31.31
N GLU A 112 21.92 0.96 31.79
CA GLU A 112 22.21 0.94 33.23
C GLU A 112 22.04 2.33 33.85
N GLY A 113 21.50 2.39 35.07
CA GLY A 113 21.21 3.65 35.76
C GLY A 113 19.90 4.34 35.36
N THR A 114 19.08 3.73 34.48
CA THR A 114 17.76 4.27 34.12
C THR A 114 16.89 4.51 35.36
N THR A 115 16.39 5.74 35.49
CA THR A 115 15.67 6.20 36.69
C THR A 115 14.24 5.67 36.74
N SER A 116 13.69 5.54 37.94
CA SER A 116 12.29 5.17 38.15
C SER A 116 11.31 6.14 37.45
N ARG A 117 11.63 7.44 37.41
CA ARG A 117 10.85 8.42 36.64
C ARG A 117 10.80 8.08 35.15
N THR A 118 11.92 7.64 34.58
CA THR A 118 12.00 7.25 33.17
C THR A 118 11.14 6.02 32.90
N PHE A 119 11.22 4.99 33.76
CA PHE A 119 10.35 3.81 33.63
C PHE A 119 8.85 4.15 33.78
N ALA A 120 8.50 5.06 34.69
CA ALA A 120 7.12 5.53 34.84
C ALA A 120 6.62 6.22 33.57
N GLN A 121 7.46 7.04 32.91
CA GLN A 121 7.12 7.67 31.63
C GLN A 121 7.04 6.66 30.49
N ALA A 122 7.97 5.72 30.42
CA ALA A 122 8.02 4.67 29.40
C ALA A 122 6.77 3.78 29.42
N ALA A 123 6.14 3.60 30.59
CA ALA A 123 4.88 2.86 30.72
C ALA A 123 3.74 3.46 29.87
N GLU A 124 3.74 4.79 29.68
CA GLU A 124 2.78 5.51 28.84
C GLU A 124 3.13 5.43 27.34
N ASN A 125 4.37 5.09 27.02
CA ASN A 125 4.91 5.09 25.66
C ASN A 125 4.93 3.70 25.00
N VAL A 126 4.45 2.65 25.69
CA VAL A 126 4.48 1.27 25.17
C VAL A 126 3.62 1.16 23.91
N ARG A 127 4.23 0.74 22.81
CA ARG A 127 3.62 0.63 21.50
C ARG A 127 3.92 -0.72 20.84
N PHE A 128 2.99 -1.18 20.00
CA PHE A 128 3.22 -2.32 19.10
C PHE A 128 3.47 -1.86 17.67
N GLN A 129 4.50 -2.42 17.03
CA GLN A 129 4.84 -2.22 15.63
C GLN A 129 4.88 -3.56 14.90
N THR A 130 3.99 -3.75 13.91
CA THR A 130 3.99 -4.97 13.07
C THR A 130 5.24 -5.00 12.21
N GLY A 131 5.82 -6.20 12.06
CA GLY A 131 6.93 -6.44 11.16
C GLY A 131 6.56 -6.33 9.69
N GLN A 132 7.55 -6.11 8.84
CA GLN A 132 7.39 -5.90 7.41
C GLN A 132 8.46 -6.60 6.57
N SER A 133 9.26 -7.52 7.13
CA SER A 133 10.40 -8.11 6.42
C SER A 133 10.03 -8.89 5.16
N ASP A 134 8.93 -9.63 5.21
CA ASP A 134 8.30 -10.31 4.07
C ASP A 134 7.87 -9.32 2.98
N ARG A 135 7.14 -8.28 3.35
CA ARG A 135 6.66 -7.25 2.41
C ARG A 135 7.79 -6.42 1.81
N PHE A 136 8.79 -6.07 2.61
CA PHE A 136 9.93 -5.28 2.14
C PHE A 136 10.76 -6.10 1.15
N LYS A 137 10.99 -7.39 1.44
CA LYS A 137 11.66 -8.30 0.50
C LYS A 137 10.90 -8.43 -0.82
N GLU A 138 9.58 -8.63 -0.77
CA GLU A 138 8.72 -8.61 -1.97
C GLU A 138 8.77 -7.25 -2.68
N GLY A 139 8.84 -6.16 -1.92
CA GLY A 139 8.98 -4.81 -2.46
C GLY A 139 10.30 -4.59 -3.18
N LEU A 140 11.41 -5.15 -2.69
CA LEU A 140 12.70 -5.11 -3.37
C LEU A 140 12.61 -5.80 -4.73
N VAL A 141 12.05 -7.01 -4.79
CA VAL A 141 11.80 -7.72 -6.06
C VAL A 141 10.97 -6.86 -7.01
N ARG A 142 9.78 -6.41 -6.58
CA ARG A 142 8.87 -5.58 -7.39
C ARG A 142 9.46 -4.24 -7.81
N SER A 143 10.41 -3.70 -7.05
CA SER A 143 10.99 -2.39 -7.35
C SER A 143 11.72 -2.38 -8.70
N GLY A 144 12.25 -3.52 -9.14
CA GLY A 144 12.92 -3.63 -10.44
C GLY A 144 12.04 -3.21 -11.62
N GLN A 145 10.78 -3.64 -11.62
CA GLN A 145 9.79 -3.32 -12.65
C GLN A 145 9.53 -1.81 -12.79
N TRP A 146 9.66 -1.02 -11.70
CA TRP A 146 9.20 0.38 -11.66
C TRP A 146 10.31 1.41 -11.57
N LYS A 147 11.45 1.08 -10.94
CA LYS A 147 12.55 2.03 -10.68
C LYS A 147 13.09 2.72 -11.93
N PRO A 148 13.28 2.06 -13.09
CA PRO A 148 13.75 2.75 -14.29
C PRO A 148 12.85 3.92 -14.71
N HIS A 149 11.53 3.72 -14.69
CA HIS A 149 10.56 4.80 -14.95
C HIS A 149 10.59 5.87 -13.86
N ILE A 150 10.63 5.47 -12.58
CA ILE A 150 10.68 6.41 -11.46
C ILE A 150 11.92 7.31 -11.56
N ARG A 151 13.11 6.77 -11.85
CA ARG A 151 14.34 7.54 -12.06
C ARG A 151 14.19 8.56 -13.19
N ALA A 152 13.61 8.13 -14.32
CA ALA A 152 13.36 9.01 -15.46
C ALA A 152 12.40 10.17 -15.08
N VAL A 153 11.35 9.88 -14.32
CA VAL A 153 10.43 10.90 -13.79
C VAL A 153 11.12 11.84 -12.80
N LEU A 154 11.91 11.31 -11.86
CA LEU A 154 12.64 12.14 -10.90
C LEU A 154 13.64 13.06 -11.62
N ALA A 155 14.35 12.55 -12.64
CA ALA A 155 15.24 13.34 -13.47
C ALA A 155 14.49 14.43 -14.25
N LYS A 156 13.35 14.09 -14.88
CA LYS A 156 12.47 15.05 -15.58
C LYS A 156 12.07 16.24 -14.70
N TYR A 157 11.86 16.01 -13.40
CA TYR A 157 11.47 17.06 -12.45
C TYR A 157 12.64 17.63 -11.64
N GLU A 158 13.88 17.24 -11.95
CA GLU A 158 15.11 17.66 -11.27
C GLU A 158 15.10 17.34 -9.76
N LEU A 159 14.62 16.15 -9.42
CA LEU A 159 14.49 15.68 -8.06
C LEU A 159 15.64 14.72 -7.68
N PRO A 160 16.01 14.64 -6.39
CA PRO A 160 16.97 13.66 -5.91
C PRO A 160 16.56 12.24 -6.26
N GLN A 161 17.52 11.45 -6.76
CA GLN A 161 17.27 10.08 -7.20
C GLN A 161 16.95 9.14 -6.04
N GLU A 162 17.41 9.46 -4.82
CA GLU A 162 17.11 8.66 -3.62
C GLU A 162 15.62 8.59 -3.29
N LEU A 163 14.80 9.52 -3.78
CA LEU A 163 13.35 9.47 -3.60
C LEU A 163 12.71 8.24 -4.24
N GLU A 164 13.42 7.53 -5.13
CA GLU A 164 12.93 6.32 -5.76
C GLU A 164 12.57 5.20 -4.78
N VAL A 165 13.13 5.22 -3.56
CA VAL A 165 12.87 4.19 -2.54
C VAL A 165 11.60 4.45 -1.73
N LEU A 166 10.98 5.64 -1.86
CA LEU A 166 9.80 6.02 -1.09
C LEU A 166 8.64 5.00 -1.20
N PRO A 167 8.35 4.38 -2.36
CA PRO A 167 7.34 3.34 -2.44
C PRO A 167 7.57 2.12 -1.53
N HIS A 168 8.79 1.87 -1.05
CA HIS A 168 9.04 0.84 -0.03
C HIS A 168 8.30 1.13 1.27
N VAL A 169 8.37 2.38 1.72
CA VAL A 169 7.76 2.86 2.97
C VAL A 169 6.23 2.90 2.84
N GLU A 170 5.73 3.23 1.66
CA GLU A 170 4.30 3.42 1.42
C GLU A 170 3.55 2.09 1.19
N SER A 171 3.93 1.32 0.18
CA SER A 171 3.19 0.13 -0.28
C SER A 171 4.06 -1.08 -0.59
N SER A 172 5.37 -0.95 -0.41
CA SER A 172 6.37 -1.89 -0.90
C SER A 172 6.26 -2.11 -2.41
N PHE A 173 6.15 -1.03 -3.19
CA PHE A 173 6.01 -1.07 -4.66
C PHE A 173 4.76 -1.82 -5.18
N ASN A 174 3.67 -1.85 -4.41
CA ASN A 174 2.44 -2.52 -4.82
C ASN A 174 1.45 -1.54 -5.48
N PRO A 175 1.23 -1.60 -6.80
CA PRO A 175 0.31 -0.68 -7.48
C PRO A 175 -1.17 -0.95 -7.18
N PHE A 176 -1.50 -2.12 -6.64
CA PHE A 176 -2.86 -2.49 -6.23
C PHE A 176 -3.13 -2.23 -4.74
N ALA A 177 -2.20 -1.59 -4.02
CA ALA A 177 -2.34 -1.37 -2.58
C ALA A 177 -3.50 -0.42 -2.27
N TYR A 178 -4.32 -0.78 -1.26
CA TYR A 178 -5.39 0.05 -0.74
C TYR A 178 -5.37 0.02 0.79
N SER A 179 -5.30 1.19 1.41
CA SER A 179 -5.27 1.31 2.87
C SER A 179 -6.68 1.35 3.47
N LYS A 180 -6.78 1.13 4.78
CA LYS A 180 -8.03 1.25 5.54
C LYS A 180 -8.61 2.67 5.53
N VAL A 181 -7.78 3.67 5.27
CA VAL A 181 -8.16 5.10 5.22
C VAL A 181 -8.19 5.64 3.78
N ALA A 182 -8.27 4.74 2.80
CA ALA A 182 -8.46 5.03 1.37
C ALA A 182 -7.27 5.62 0.60
N ALA A 183 -6.06 5.65 1.18
CA ALA A 183 -4.83 5.79 0.38
C ALA A 183 -4.71 4.62 -0.62
N ALA A 184 -4.28 4.89 -1.85
CA ALA A 184 -4.25 3.89 -2.92
C ALA A 184 -2.97 3.95 -3.77
N GLY A 185 -2.64 2.81 -4.36
CA GLY A 185 -1.55 2.68 -5.32
C GLY A 185 -0.16 2.59 -4.71
N MET A 186 0.83 2.50 -5.60
CA MET A 186 2.24 2.36 -5.22
C MET A 186 2.73 3.49 -4.31
N TRP A 187 2.24 4.70 -4.56
CA TRP A 187 2.60 5.93 -3.85
C TRP A 187 1.64 6.30 -2.72
N GLN A 188 0.62 5.47 -2.44
CA GLN A 188 -0.37 5.66 -1.37
C GLN A 188 -1.00 7.07 -1.34
N PHE A 189 -1.45 7.55 -2.49
CA PHE A 189 -2.12 8.85 -2.56
C PHE A 189 -3.49 8.84 -1.86
N MET A 190 -3.75 9.85 -1.03
CA MET A 190 -5.09 10.15 -0.54
C MET A 190 -5.98 10.70 -1.67
N PRO A 191 -7.30 10.37 -1.72
CA PRO A 191 -8.14 10.76 -2.85
C PRO A 191 -8.20 12.27 -3.11
N ALA A 192 -8.20 13.09 -2.06
CA ALA A 192 -8.28 14.54 -2.19
C ALA A 192 -7.01 15.10 -2.85
N THR A 193 -5.84 14.72 -2.35
CA THR A 193 -4.55 15.12 -2.89
C THR A 193 -4.35 14.60 -4.32
N ALA A 194 -4.75 13.35 -4.59
CA ALA A 194 -4.60 12.75 -5.92
C ALA A 194 -5.28 13.58 -7.01
N ARG A 195 -6.47 14.13 -6.75
CA ARG A 195 -7.24 14.92 -7.72
C ARG A 195 -6.53 16.21 -8.18
N GLU A 196 -5.50 16.66 -7.48
CA GLU A 196 -4.66 17.78 -7.91
C GLU A 196 -3.62 17.36 -8.97
N TYR A 197 -3.31 16.07 -9.08
CA TYR A 197 -2.20 15.56 -9.90
C TYR A 197 -2.63 14.53 -10.96
N MET A 198 -3.75 13.84 -10.73
CA MET A 198 -4.23 12.72 -11.55
C MET A 198 -5.75 12.57 -11.45
N ARG A 199 -6.32 11.80 -12.37
CA ARG A 199 -7.75 11.55 -12.46
C ARG A 199 -8.19 10.48 -11.47
N VAL A 200 -9.18 10.83 -10.63
CA VAL A 200 -9.84 9.90 -9.70
C VAL A 200 -11.34 10.13 -9.78
N ASP A 201 -12.05 9.19 -10.39
CA ASP A 201 -13.50 9.17 -10.52
C ASP A 201 -14.06 7.74 -10.43
N GLN A 202 -15.31 7.54 -10.86
CA GLN A 202 -16.02 6.26 -10.75
C GLN A 202 -15.68 5.24 -11.85
N VAL A 203 -14.92 5.67 -12.87
CA VAL A 203 -14.48 4.85 -14.01
C VAL A 203 -13.00 4.56 -13.90
N ILE A 204 -12.22 5.51 -13.39
CA ILE A 204 -10.77 5.42 -13.32
C ILE A 204 -10.23 5.96 -11.99
N ASP A 205 -9.22 5.28 -11.45
CA ASP A 205 -8.43 5.72 -10.30
C ASP A 205 -6.93 5.62 -10.64
N GLU A 206 -6.39 6.70 -11.23
CA GLU A 206 -5.01 6.77 -11.70
C GLU A 206 -3.96 6.66 -10.59
N ARG A 207 -4.37 6.68 -9.32
CA ARG A 207 -3.48 6.35 -8.21
C ARG A 207 -2.91 4.94 -8.35
N MET A 208 -3.66 4.01 -8.93
CA MET A 208 -3.24 2.63 -9.16
C MET A 208 -2.36 2.47 -10.41
N ASP A 209 -2.29 3.46 -11.32
CA ASP A 209 -1.38 3.44 -12.47
C ASP A 209 0.04 3.82 -12.01
N PRO A 210 1.03 2.91 -12.08
CA PRO A 210 2.39 3.18 -11.59
C PRO A 210 3.09 4.31 -12.33
N PHE A 211 2.78 4.53 -13.61
CA PHE A 211 3.44 5.53 -14.43
C PHE A 211 2.88 6.93 -14.15
N ILE A 212 1.55 7.05 -14.13
CA ILE A 212 0.85 8.31 -13.86
C ILE A 212 1.06 8.71 -12.39
N SER A 213 0.91 7.78 -11.45
CA SER A 213 1.10 8.07 -10.04
C SER A 213 2.54 8.44 -9.68
N SER A 214 3.55 7.93 -10.41
CA SER A 214 4.95 8.36 -10.24
C SER A 214 5.17 9.81 -10.69
N ASP A 215 4.60 10.21 -11.82
CA ASP A 215 4.64 11.61 -12.26
C ASP A 215 3.91 12.54 -11.27
N GLY A 216 2.75 12.11 -10.75
CA GLY A 216 2.03 12.80 -9.69
C GLY A 216 2.84 12.92 -8.39
N ALA A 217 3.51 11.85 -7.96
CA ALA A 217 4.34 11.83 -6.75
C ALA A 217 5.52 12.80 -6.87
N ALA A 218 6.19 12.84 -8.01
CA ALA A 218 7.27 13.78 -8.26
C ALA A 218 6.77 15.24 -8.19
N ARG A 219 5.63 15.56 -8.81
CA ARG A 219 5.03 16.90 -8.72
C ARG A 219 4.66 17.27 -7.28
N LEU A 220 4.07 16.34 -6.52
CA LEU A 220 3.75 16.55 -5.11
C LEU A 220 5.01 16.78 -4.26
N LEU A 221 6.05 15.96 -4.42
CA LEU A 221 7.32 16.10 -3.71
C LEU A 221 8.01 17.43 -4.03
N LYS A 222 7.97 17.86 -5.31
CA LYS A 222 8.48 19.19 -5.72
C LYS A 222 7.71 20.32 -5.05
N THR A 223 6.37 20.22 -4.97
CA THR A 223 5.53 21.17 -4.22
C THR A 223 5.87 21.17 -2.74
N ASN A 224 6.00 20.00 -2.11
CA ASN A 224 6.36 19.89 -0.71
C ASN A 224 7.71 20.58 -0.44
N PHE A 225 8.73 20.32 -1.26
CA PHE A 225 10.03 20.97 -1.14
C PHE A 225 9.95 22.49 -1.24
N ARG A 226 9.17 23.02 -2.19
CA ARG A 226 8.93 24.47 -2.30
C ARG A 226 8.31 25.07 -1.04
N VAL A 227 7.42 24.31 -0.36
CA VAL A 227 6.74 24.76 0.86
C VAL A 227 7.62 24.63 2.10
N THR A 228 8.44 23.58 2.19
CA THR A 228 9.19 23.25 3.41
C THR A 228 10.66 23.66 3.37
N GLY A 229 11.21 23.95 2.19
CA GLY A 229 12.59 24.42 1.98
C GLY A 229 13.68 23.35 2.08
N THR A 230 13.41 22.19 2.69
CA THR A 230 14.38 21.08 2.81
C THR A 230 13.75 19.74 2.46
N TRP A 231 14.56 18.80 1.97
CA TRP A 231 14.13 17.44 1.62
C TRP A 231 13.62 16.61 2.80
N PRO A 232 14.28 16.61 3.98
CA PRO A 232 13.75 15.91 5.16
C PRO A 232 12.34 16.35 5.56
N LEU A 233 12.07 17.66 5.46
CA LEU A 233 10.74 18.21 5.74
C LEU A 233 9.76 17.97 4.60
N ALA A 234 10.19 18.04 3.35
CA ALA A 234 9.36 17.77 2.19
C ALA A 234 8.84 16.33 2.19
N LEU A 235 9.73 15.40 2.56
CA LEU A 235 9.44 13.99 2.68
C LEU A 235 8.50 13.72 3.85
N THR A 236 8.78 14.26 5.03
CA THR A 236 7.85 14.16 6.18
C THR A 236 6.49 14.80 5.84
N GLY A 237 6.49 15.88 5.05
CA GLY A 237 5.31 16.55 4.52
C GLY A 237 4.52 15.73 3.49
N TYR A 238 5.12 14.71 2.87
CA TYR A 238 4.41 13.76 2.02
C TYR A 238 3.39 12.95 2.85
N ASN A 239 3.80 12.49 4.03
CA ASN A 239 2.96 11.75 4.96
C ASN A 239 2.04 12.66 5.82
N HIS A 240 2.59 13.75 6.34
CA HIS A 240 1.90 14.62 7.31
C HIS A 240 1.16 15.80 6.67
N GLY A 241 1.46 16.09 5.41
CA GLY A 241 1.06 17.32 4.72
C GLY A 241 2.09 18.44 4.89
N ALA A 242 2.56 19.02 3.78
CA ALA A 242 3.59 20.06 3.76
C ALA A 242 3.21 21.31 4.57
N GLY A 243 1.94 21.73 4.53
CA GLY A 243 1.46 22.85 5.35
C GLY A 243 1.53 22.56 6.85
N GLY A 244 1.34 21.30 7.27
CA GLY A 244 1.51 20.88 8.67
C GLY A 244 2.96 20.97 9.12
N ILE A 245 3.89 20.48 8.29
CA ILE A 245 5.31 20.55 8.57
C ILE A 245 5.86 21.98 8.52
N SER A 246 5.38 22.81 7.59
CA SER A 246 5.73 24.24 7.55
C SER A 246 5.28 24.97 8.84
N ARG A 247 4.10 24.64 9.37
CA ARG A 247 3.66 25.16 10.69
C ARG A 247 4.54 24.67 11.83
N ALA A 248 4.95 23.40 11.83
CA ALA A 248 5.86 22.85 12.84
C ALA A 248 7.22 23.57 12.82
N ALA A 249 7.79 23.73 11.63
CA ALA A 249 9.05 24.46 11.42
C ALA A 249 8.96 25.91 11.90
N LYS A 250 7.87 26.61 11.55
CA LYS A 250 7.62 27.98 12.02
C LYS A 250 7.46 28.06 13.54
N ALA A 251 6.75 27.12 14.15
CA ALA A 251 6.51 27.10 15.59
C ALA A 251 7.80 26.90 16.40
N LEU A 252 8.76 26.13 15.87
CA LEU A 252 10.05 25.86 16.52
C LEU A 252 11.20 26.76 16.02
N GLY A 253 10.95 27.61 15.02
CA GLY A 253 11.96 28.48 14.43
C GLY A 253 13.12 27.74 13.75
N THR A 254 12.88 26.53 13.24
CA THR A 254 13.93 25.67 12.68
C THR A 254 13.43 24.82 11.52
N THR A 255 14.31 24.49 10.57
CA THR A 255 14.07 23.50 9.52
C THR A 255 14.80 22.17 9.76
N ASP A 256 15.46 22.04 10.92
CA ASP A 256 16.12 20.80 11.31
C ASP A 256 15.06 19.75 11.67
N ILE A 257 15.06 18.66 10.90
CA ILE A 257 14.14 17.54 11.10
C ILE A 257 14.31 16.93 12.48
N ASP A 258 15.53 16.85 13.02
CA ASP A 258 15.79 16.25 14.33
C ASP A 258 15.12 17.04 15.46
N VAL A 259 15.23 18.36 15.39
CA VAL A 259 14.59 19.27 16.34
C VAL A 259 13.07 19.16 16.22
N ILE A 260 12.53 19.10 15.01
CA ILE A 260 11.09 18.99 14.77
C ILE A 260 10.52 17.68 15.31
N VAL A 261 11.12 16.52 14.98
CA VAL A 261 10.59 15.22 15.41
C VAL A 261 10.58 15.06 16.93
N ARG A 262 11.55 15.67 17.63
CA ARG A 262 11.66 15.60 19.09
C ARG A 262 10.74 16.57 19.82
N ASN A 263 10.71 17.82 19.35
CA ASN A 263 10.17 18.92 20.15
C ASN A 263 8.77 19.35 19.71
N TYR A 264 8.34 19.03 18.48
CA TYR A 264 6.99 19.38 18.03
C TYR A 264 5.96 18.38 18.56
N LYS A 265 5.04 18.83 19.41
CA LYS A 265 4.00 17.98 20.04
C LYS A 265 2.58 18.32 19.53
N GLY A 266 2.45 18.62 18.24
CA GLY A 266 1.15 18.88 17.62
C GLY A 266 0.23 17.63 17.63
N PRO A 267 -1.09 17.77 17.78
CA PRO A 267 -2.01 16.64 17.97
C PRO A 267 -2.06 15.66 16.79
N ALA A 268 -1.83 16.14 15.56
CA ALA A 268 -1.76 15.31 14.37
C ALA A 268 -0.35 14.76 14.08
N PHE A 269 0.68 15.21 14.80
CA PHE A 269 2.09 14.84 14.58
C PHE A 269 2.48 13.65 15.47
N GLY A 270 1.79 12.54 15.22
CA GLY A 270 1.96 11.28 15.94
C GLY A 270 3.15 10.46 15.47
N PHE A 271 3.22 9.22 15.98
CA PHE A 271 4.30 8.25 15.71
C PHE A 271 4.68 8.14 14.23
N ALA A 272 3.69 7.95 13.35
CA ALA A 272 3.91 7.77 11.92
C ALA A 272 4.63 8.98 11.29
N SER A 273 4.13 10.20 11.56
CA SER A 273 4.72 11.42 11.02
C SER A 273 6.12 11.69 11.60
N ARG A 274 6.32 11.47 12.92
CA ARG A 274 7.65 11.63 13.55
C ARG A 274 8.70 10.69 12.96
N ASN A 275 8.28 9.50 12.56
CA ASN A 275 9.18 8.43 12.12
C ASN A 275 9.39 8.36 10.61
N PHE A 276 8.59 9.05 9.82
CA PHE A 276 8.56 8.89 8.36
C PHE A 276 9.93 9.11 7.70
N TYR A 277 10.67 10.12 8.16
CA TYR A 277 12.02 10.38 7.66
C TYR A 277 13.01 9.26 8.04
N ALA A 278 12.96 8.77 9.28
CA ALA A 278 13.81 7.67 9.73
C ALA A 278 13.50 6.36 9.00
N SER A 279 12.21 6.07 8.76
CA SER A 279 11.81 4.88 7.99
C SER A 279 12.24 4.96 6.54
N PHE A 280 12.23 6.16 5.93
CA PHE A 280 12.80 6.35 4.60
C PHE A 280 14.31 6.13 4.57
N LEU A 281 15.06 6.69 5.51
CA LEU A 281 16.51 6.47 5.59
C LEU A 281 16.85 4.98 5.79
N ALA A 282 16.06 4.25 6.58
CA ALA A 282 16.17 2.81 6.73
C ALA A 282 15.89 2.07 5.40
N ALA A 283 14.83 2.45 4.69
CA ALA A 283 14.53 1.87 3.38
C ALA A 283 15.65 2.14 2.36
N LEU A 284 16.20 3.35 2.34
CA LEU A 284 17.32 3.74 1.49
C LEU A 284 18.59 2.92 1.78
N GLU A 285 18.90 2.69 3.06
CA GLU A 285 20.04 1.86 3.48
C GLU A 285 19.90 0.42 2.99
N ILE A 286 18.72 -0.18 3.17
CA ILE A 286 18.45 -1.57 2.78
C ILE A 286 18.45 -1.70 1.26
N ASP A 287 17.82 -0.76 0.55
CA ASP A 287 17.70 -0.79 -0.91
C ASP A 287 19.07 -0.68 -1.61
N ARG A 288 19.99 0.10 -1.04
CA ARG A 288 21.38 0.21 -1.53
C ARG A 288 22.23 -1.01 -1.19
N ASN A 289 21.86 -1.77 -0.15
CA ASN A 289 22.67 -2.87 0.38
C ASN A 289 21.85 -4.15 0.63
N PRO A 290 21.04 -4.64 -0.33
CA PRO A 290 20.09 -5.73 -0.07
C PRO A 290 20.80 -7.01 0.38
N GLY A 291 21.98 -7.30 -0.17
CA GLY A 291 22.81 -8.45 0.22
C GLY A 291 23.17 -8.49 1.71
N ARG A 292 23.34 -7.33 2.36
CA ARG A 292 23.65 -7.23 3.79
C ARG A 292 22.46 -7.57 4.69
N TYR A 293 21.24 -7.27 4.23
CA TYR A 293 20.06 -7.24 5.08
C TYR A 293 19.04 -8.34 4.78
N VAL A 294 18.86 -8.68 3.51
CA VAL A 294 17.83 -9.62 3.04
C VAL A 294 18.39 -10.77 2.19
N GLY A 295 19.69 -10.74 1.91
CA GLY A 295 20.38 -11.70 1.05
C GLY A 295 20.26 -11.34 -0.44
N GLN A 296 20.49 -12.33 -1.32
CA GLN A 296 20.32 -12.13 -2.76
C GLN A 296 18.84 -11.92 -3.10
N VAL A 297 18.57 -10.88 -3.88
CA VAL A 297 17.24 -10.54 -4.38
C VAL A 297 17.32 -10.46 -5.90
N GLN A 298 16.54 -11.29 -6.58
CA GLN A 298 16.31 -11.13 -8.01
C GLN A 298 15.26 -10.04 -8.19
N LEU A 299 15.62 -8.96 -8.89
CA LEU A 299 14.68 -7.90 -9.22
C LEU A 299 13.79 -8.34 -10.38
N ASP A 300 12.54 -7.88 -10.38
CA ASP A 300 11.65 -8.00 -11.53
C ASP A 300 12.18 -7.13 -12.68
N GLU A 301 12.10 -7.65 -13.91
CA GLU A 301 12.50 -6.91 -15.10
C GLU A 301 11.38 -5.96 -15.56
N PRO A 302 11.67 -4.72 -15.97
CA PRO A 302 10.68 -3.82 -16.53
C PRO A 302 9.99 -4.42 -17.75
N THR A 303 8.67 -4.51 -17.68
CA THR A 303 7.82 -4.88 -18.81
C THR A 303 7.94 -3.82 -19.91
N ASP A 304 8.30 -4.24 -21.11
CA ASP A 304 8.23 -3.42 -22.32
C ASP A 304 6.77 -3.30 -22.78
N TYR A 305 6.24 -2.08 -22.72
CA TYR A 305 4.84 -1.79 -23.03
C TYR A 305 4.72 -1.08 -24.37
N ASP A 306 3.81 -1.59 -25.21
CA ASP A 306 3.20 -0.78 -26.25
C ASP A 306 2.07 0.06 -25.61
N VAL A 307 2.02 1.34 -25.97
CA VAL A 307 1.14 2.32 -25.34
C VAL A 307 0.40 3.12 -26.40
N VAL A 308 -0.93 3.14 -26.32
CA VAL A 308 -1.77 3.97 -27.18
C VAL A 308 -2.60 4.94 -26.35
N THR A 309 -2.76 6.15 -26.86
CA THR A 309 -3.68 7.15 -26.31
C THR A 309 -4.62 7.60 -27.42
N VAL A 310 -5.93 7.45 -27.22
CA VAL A 310 -6.94 7.83 -28.21
C VAL A 310 -7.93 8.85 -27.67
N GLN A 311 -8.45 9.69 -28.57
CA GLN A 311 -9.47 10.71 -28.24
C GLN A 311 -10.90 10.15 -28.22
N GLU A 312 -11.07 8.88 -28.59
CA GLU A 312 -12.35 8.18 -28.54
C GLU A 312 -12.41 7.28 -27.30
N TYR A 313 -13.63 6.90 -26.90
CA TYR A 313 -13.83 5.85 -25.91
C TYR A 313 -13.64 4.48 -26.53
N VAL A 314 -13.00 3.56 -25.82
CA VAL A 314 -12.70 2.20 -26.34
C VAL A 314 -13.39 1.13 -25.51
N SER A 315 -14.02 0.14 -26.17
CA SER A 315 -14.51 -1.06 -25.50
C SER A 315 -13.33 -1.95 -25.10
N ALA A 316 -13.17 -2.20 -23.80
CA ALA A 316 -12.12 -3.08 -23.29
C ALA A 316 -12.25 -4.51 -23.84
N GLN A 317 -13.47 -5.02 -24.02
CA GLN A 317 -13.72 -6.35 -24.58
C GLN A 317 -13.40 -6.41 -26.08
N ALA A 318 -13.68 -5.34 -26.83
CA ALA A 318 -13.33 -5.27 -28.23
C ALA A 318 -11.81 -5.18 -28.41
N LEU A 319 -11.15 -4.33 -27.61
CA LEU A 319 -9.70 -4.19 -27.63
C LEU A 319 -8.99 -5.49 -27.28
N ALA A 320 -9.37 -6.16 -26.19
CA ALA A 320 -8.74 -7.42 -25.79
C ALA A 320 -8.85 -8.49 -26.90
N ARG A 321 -10.05 -8.63 -27.50
CA ARG A 321 -10.28 -9.57 -28.60
C ARG A 321 -9.41 -9.25 -29.82
N GLU A 322 -9.35 -7.98 -30.22
CA GLU A 322 -8.59 -7.54 -31.39
C GLU A 322 -7.08 -7.61 -31.17
N ALA A 323 -6.63 -7.30 -29.96
CA ALA A 323 -5.23 -7.44 -29.53
C ALA A 323 -4.79 -8.91 -29.43
N GLY A 324 -5.74 -9.85 -29.33
CA GLY A 324 -5.46 -11.27 -29.16
C GLY A 324 -5.04 -11.64 -27.73
N ILE A 325 -5.42 -10.85 -26.73
CA ILE A 325 -5.15 -11.08 -25.31
C ILE A 325 -6.45 -11.29 -24.52
N SER A 326 -6.36 -11.86 -23.33
CA SER A 326 -7.50 -11.97 -22.43
C SER A 326 -7.85 -10.62 -21.79
N ILE A 327 -9.12 -10.48 -21.38
CA ILE A 327 -9.57 -9.30 -20.64
C ILE A 327 -8.86 -9.14 -19.28
N GLU A 328 -8.46 -10.26 -18.66
CA GLU A 328 -7.75 -10.22 -17.37
C GLU A 328 -6.28 -9.80 -17.54
N GLU A 329 -5.61 -10.15 -18.65
CA GLU A 329 -4.29 -9.61 -19.00
C GLU A 329 -4.37 -8.11 -19.25
N LEU A 330 -5.32 -7.65 -20.07
CA LEU A 330 -5.52 -6.22 -20.30
C LEU A 330 -5.77 -5.47 -18.98
N LYS A 331 -6.54 -6.06 -18.06
CA LYS A 331 -6.80 -5.50 -16.74
C LYS A 331 -5.61 -5.45 -15.82
N MET A 332 -4.79 -6.50 -15.80
CA MET A 332 -3.57 -6.57 -14.99
C MET A 332 -2.61 -5.42 -15.34
N HIS A 333 -2.51 -5.08 -16.63
CA HIS A 333 -1.63 -4.01 -17.12
C HIS A 333 -2.24 -2.61 -17.11
N ASN A 334 -3.54 -2.48 -16.79
CA ASN A 334 -4.25 -1.21 -16.71
C ASN A 334 -4.96 -1.04 -15.35
N PRO A 335 -4.21 -1.08 -14.24
CA PRO A 335 -4.76 -1.15 -12.88
C PRO A 335 -5.61 0.06 -12.48
N ALA A 336 -5.48 1.20 -13.16
CA ALA A 336 -6.30 2.38 -12.89
C ALA A 336 -7.75 2.25 -13.36
N LEU A 337 -8.04 1.42 -14.37
CA LEU A 337 -9.41 1.25 -14.84
C LEU A 337 -10.20 0.42 -13.82
N LEU A 338 -11.37 0.93 -13.43
CA LEU A 338 -12.20 0.32 -12.40
C LEU A 338 -13.15 -0.74 -12.97
N ALA A 339 -13.78 -1.48 -12.07
CA ALA A 339 -14.71 -2.57 -12.39
C ALA A 339 -15.75 -2.23 -13.49
N PRO A 340 -16.34 -1.02 -13.55
CA PRO A 340 -17.31 -0.67 -14.60
C PRO A 340 -16.75 -0.78 -16.03
N VAL A 341 -15.45 -0.53 -16.23
CA VAL A 341 -14.81 -0.68 -17.55
C VAL A 341 -14.72 -2.16 -17.92
N TRP A 342 -14.24 -2.98 -16.99
CA TRP A 342 -14.04 -4.42 -17.19
C TRP A 342 -15.35 -5.19 -17.35
N GLN A 343 -16.43 -4.69 -16.74
CA GLN A 343 -17.79 -5.22 -16.86
C GLN A 343 -18.52 -4.71 -18.12
N GLY A 344 -17.92 -3.78 -18.86
CA GLY A 344 -18.51 -3.20 -20.06
C GLY A 344 -19.65 -2.21 -19.77
N GLU A 345 -19.79 -1.76 -18.53
CA GLU A 345 -20.75 -0.73 -18.10
C GLU A 345 -20.27 0.67 -18.51
N LYS A 346 -18.95 0.82 -18.61
CA LYS A 346 -18.24 1.97 -19.14
C LYS A 346 -17.23 1.52 -20.17
N TYR A 347 -16.87 2.42 -21.07
CA TYR A 347 -15.74 2.28 -21.96
C TYR A 347 -14.47 2.81 -21.29
N ILE A 348 -13.31 2.33 -21.76
CA ILE A 348 -12.02 2.94 -21.46
C ILE A 348 -12.11 4.42 -21.82
N PRO A 349 -11.81 5.34 -20.88
CA PRO A 349 -11.91 6.76 -21.14
C PRO A 349 -10.95 7.23 -22.24
N GLN A 350 -11.39 8.21 -23.03
CA GLN A 350 -10.53 8.99 -23.90
C GLN A 350 -9.34 9.59 -23.14
N ASN A 351 -8.22 9.72 -23.83
CA ASN A 351 -6.91 10.20 -23.36
C ASN A 351 -6.27 9.36 -22.24
N TYR A 352 -6.81 8.18 -21.93
CA TYR A 352 -6.14 7.23 -21.04
C TYR A 352 -5.04 6.47 -21.81
N PRO A 353 -3.80 6.42 -21.30
CA PRO A 353 -2.71 5.66 -21.92
C PRO A 353 -2.93 4.16 -21.67
N ILE A 354 -3.51 3.47 -22.65
CA ILE A 354 -3.73 2.02 -22.56
C ILE A 354 -2.40 1.32 -22.79
N ARG A 355 -2.05 0.38 -21.90
CA ARG A 355 -0.79 -0.37 -21.97
C ARG A 355 -1.03 -1.85 -22.15
N VAL A 356 -0.24 -2.47 -23.02
CA VAL A 356 -0.17 -3.92 -23.18
C VAL A 356 1.30 -4.31 -23.39
N PRO A 357 1.81 -5.38 -22.77
CA PRO A 357 3.17 -5.86 -23.03
C PRO A 357 3.38 -6.08 -24.52
N ALA A 358 4.41 -5.46 -25.09
CA ALA A 358 4.66 -5.52 -26.54
C ALA A 358 4.81 -6.96 -27.03
N ALA A 359 5.43 -7.82 -26.21
CA ALA A 359 5.61 -9.25 -26.50
C ALA A 359 4.29 -10.05 -26.62
N GLN A 360 3.17 -9.55 -26.10
CA GLN A 360 1.85 -10.21 -26.20
C GLN A 360 1.07 -9.79 -27.45
N LEU A 361 1.52 -8.72 -28.13
CA LEU A 361 0.81 -8.15 -29.26
C LEU A 361 1.27 -8.75 -30.59
N ARG A 362 0.32 -9.07 -31.47
CA ARG A 362 0.60 -9.49 -32.86
C ARG A 362 0.94 -8.32 -33.78
N GLN A 363 0.50 -7.12 -33.41
CA GLN A 363 0.71 -5.87 -34.11
C GLN A 363 0.66 -4.73 -33.09
N SER A 364 1.20 -3.56 -33.44
CA SER A 364 1.19 -2.40 -32.54
C SER A 364 -0.21 -2.08 -32.00
N LEU A 365 -0.29 -1.59 -30.77
CA LEU A 365 -1.54 -1.25 -30.11
C LEU A 365 -2.29 -0.12 -30.85
N ASP A 366 -1.57 0.82 -31.46
CA ASP A 366 -2.13 1.84 -32.37
C ASP A 366 -2.92 1.23 -33.53
N ARG A 367 -2.32 0.27 -34.26
CA ARG A 367 -2.98 -0.45 -35.35
C ARG A 367 -4.17 -1.27 -34.87
N THR A 368 -4.03 -1.90 -33.71
CA THR A 368 -5.10 -2.66 -33.06
C THR A 368 -6.30 -1.77 -32.73
N VAL A 369 -6.07 -0.57 -32.18
CA VAL A 369 -7.17 0.36 -31.91
C VAL A 369 -7.75 0.94 -33.20
N ALA A 370 -6.92 1.21 -34.20
CA ALA A 370 -7.38 1.69 -35.51
C ALA A 370 -8.31 0.68 -36.22
N SER A 371 -8.07 -0.63 -36.08
CA SER A 371 -8.90 -1.68 -36.68
C SER A 371 -10.27 -1.87 -36.02
N LEU A 372 -10.52 -1.30 -34.83
CA LEU A 372 -11.80 -1.38 -34.09
C LEU A 372 -12.99 -0.65 -34.75
N SER A 373 -12.89 -0.29 -36.03
CA SER A 373 -13.88 0.46 -36.81
C SER A 373 -15.29 -0.14 -36.71
N GLY A 374 -16.29 0.68 -36.32
CA GLY A 374 -17.71 0.34 -36.37
C GLY A 374 -18.30 -0.45 -35.18
N GLY A 375 -17.50 -0.83 -34.18
CA GLY A 375 -18.02 -1.56 -33.01
C GLY A 375 -17.18 -1.56 -31.74
N GLY A 376 -15.98 -0.98 -31.75
CA GLY A 376 -15.09 -0.92 -30.57
C GLY A 376 -14.69 0.48 -30.13
N ARG A 377 -14.97 1.51 -30.93
CA ARG A 377 -14.69 2.93 -30.63
C ARG A 377 -15.98 3.74 -30.59
N PHE A 378 -16.05 4.69 -29.66
CA PHE A 378 -17.26 5.46 -29.39
C PHE A 378 -16.93 6.93 -29.14
N SER A 379 -17.74 7.83 -29.67
CA SER A 379 -17.61 9.28 -29.43
C SER A 379 -18.18 9.72 -28.08
N GLN A 380 -19.02 8.88 -27.46
CA GLN A 380 -19.69 9.18 -26.21
C GLN A 380 -19.48 8.03 -25.20
N GLN A 381 -19.36 8.40 -23.92
CA GLN A 381 -19.35 7.43 -22.84
C GLN A 381 -20.75 6.84 -22.66
N LYS A 382 -20.83 5.60 -22.17
CA LYS A 382 -22.13 5.06 -21.71
C LYS A 382 -22.69 5.97 -20.62
N PRO A 383 -23.98 6.32 -20.64
CA PRO A 383 -24.57 7.18 -19.62
C PRO A 383 -24.45 6.55 -18.23
N ASP A 384 -24.41 7.37 -17.19
CA ASP A 384 -24.51 6.88 -15.82
C ASP A 384 -25.88 6.28 -15.57
N ARG A 385 -25.92 5.15 -14.86
CA ARG A 385 -27.18 4.62 -14.35
C ARG A 385 -27.51 5.38 -13.08
N THR A 386 -28.75 5.84 -12.95
CA THR A 386 -29.16 6.64 -11.80
C THR A 386 -30.50 6.19 -11.24
N HIS A 387 -30.70 6.43 -9.95
CA HIS A 387 -31.95 6.23 -9.24
C HIS A 387 -32.37 7.54 -8.57
N ARG A 388 -33.56 8.04 -8.91
CA ARG A 388 -34.15 9.18 -8.19
C ARG A 388 -34.78 8.69 -6.90
N ILE A 389 -34.27 9.17 -5.76
CA ILE A 389 -34.69 8.77 -4.42
C ILE A 389 -36.15 9.17 -4.22
N ALA A 390 -37.03 8.19 -4.01
CA ALA A 390 -38.42 8.41 -3.67
C ALA A 390 -38.61 8.62 -2.16
N GLN A 391 -39.77 9.13 -1.76
CA GLN A 391 -40.14 9.20 -0.35
C GLN A 391 -40.23 7.78 0.23
N GLY A 392 -39.54 7.53 1.34
CA GLY A 392 -39.46 6.20 1.97
C GLY A 392 -38.30 5.32 1.48
N ASP A 393 -37.53 5.75 0.47
CA ASP A 393 -36.31 5.05 0.10
C ASP A 393 -35.22 5.19 1.19
N SER A 394 -34.42 4.13 1.33
CA SER A 394 -33.19 4.10 2.10
C SER A 394 -32.09 3.50 1.23
N LEU A 395 -30.81 3.73 1.58
CA LEU A 395 -29.72 3.10 0.84
C LEU A 395 -29.84 1.57 0.83
N SER A 396 -30.33 0.96 1.91
CA SER A 396 -30.53 -0.49 2.01
C SER A 396 -31.63 -1.02 1.09
N THR A 397 -32.73 -0.28 0.92
CA THR A 397 -33.82 -0.68 0.00
C THR A 397 -33.43 -0.48 -1.45
N ILE A 398 -32.74 0.62 -1.76
CA ILE A 398 -32.20 0.91 -3.09
C ILE A 398 -31.13 -0.13 -3.46
N ALA A 399 -30.16 -0.36 -2.59
CA ALA A 399 -29.08 -1.31 -2.82
C ALA A 399 -29.62 -2.72 -3.12
N ARG A 400 -30.64 -3.16 -2.35
CA ARG A 400 -31.33 -4.43 -2.57
C ARG A 400 -32.10 -4.47 -3.90
N ARG A 401 -32.86 -3.41 -4.22
CA ARG A 401 -33.60 -3.30 -5.49
C ARG A 401 -32.68 -3.49 -6.70
N TYR A 402 -31.48 -2.97 -6.60
CA TYR A 402 -30.51 -2.91 -7.68
C TYR A 402 -29.42 -4.00 -7.58
N GLY A 403 -29.48 -4.90 -6.60
CA GLY A 403 -28.51 -5.99 -6.45
C GLY A 403 -27.08 -5.53 -6.12
N VAL A 404 -26.93 -4.36 -5.50
CA VAL A 404 -25.62 -3.79 -5.12
C VAL A 404 -25.46 -3.76 -3.59
N SER A 405 -24.23 -3.56 -3.09
CA SER A 405 -24.02 -3.31 -1.66
C SER A 405 -24.28 -1.85 -1.31
N VAL A 406 -24.74 -1.59 -0.08
CA VAL A 406 -24.87 -0.22 0.47
C VAL A 406 -23.52 0.51 0.42
N SER A 407 -22.43 -0.20 0.73
CA SER A 407 -21.07 0.36 0.66
C SER A 407 -20.68 0.84 -0.74
N SER A 408 -21.01 0.07 -1.78
CA SER A 408 -20.75 0.43 -3.18
C SER A 408 -21.61 1.62 -3.62
N LEU A 409 -22.89 1.62 -3.22
CA LEU A 409 -23.80 2.74 -3.48
C LEU A 409 -23.32 4.03 -2.80
N MET A 410 -22.84 3.96 -1.56
CA MET A 410 -22.28 5.11 -0.85
C MET A 410 -20.98 5.61 -1.47
N SER A 411 -20.07 4.71 -1.84
CA SER A 411 -18.78 5.09 -2.42
C SER A 411 -18.94 5.80 -3.77
N VAL A 412 -19.85 5.30 -4.63
CA VAL A 412 -20.11 5.91 -5.94
C VAL A 412 -20.72 7.31 -5.81
N ASN A 413 -21.47 7.55 -4.75
CA ASN A 413 -22.15 8.82 -4.49
C ASN A 413 -21.39 9.74 -3.51
N GLY A 414 -20.18 9.38 -3.08
CA GLY A 414 -19.40 10.16 -2.12
C GLY A 414 -20.07 10.35 -0.76
N LEU A 415 -21.01 9.47 -0.39
CA LEU A 415 -21.77 9.57 0.85
C LEU A 415 -20.92 9.14 2.04
N ARG A 416 -20.82 10.00 3.05
CA ARG A 416 -20.09 9.71 4.30
C ARG A 416 -20.94 9.00 5.34
N ASN A 417 -22.26 9.00 5.16
CA ASN A 417 -23.24 8.39 6.05
C ASN A 417 -24.43 7.89 5.23
N HIS A 418 -25.41 7.30 5.90
CA HIS A 418 -26.56 6.69 5.24
C HIS A 418 -27.68 7.69 4.89
N SER A 419 -27.43 9.00 5.08
CA SER A 419 -28.43 10.03 4.83
C SER A 419 -28.58 10.25 3.33
N ILE A 420 -29.82 10.10 2.87
CA ILE A 420 -30.25 10.40 1.50
C ILE A 420 -31.53 11.22 1.55
N GLN A 421 -31.74 12.08 0.56
CA GLN A 421 -32.86 12.99 0.52
C GLN A 421 -33.76 12.68 -0.67
N ALA A 422 -35.06 12.52 -0.42
CA ALA A 422 -36.06 12.33 -1.46
C ALA A 422 -35.99 13.46 -2.51
N GLY A 423 -36.20 13.10 -3.77
CA GLY A 423 -36.10 13.99 -4.92
C GLY A 423 -34.70 14.11 -5.52
N LYS A 424 -33.62 13.78 -4.77
CA LYS A 424 -32.25 13.74 -5.30
C LYS A 424 -31.99 12.47 -6.11
N THR A 425 -30.94 12.52 -6.92
CA THR A 425 -30.51 11.40 -7.77
C THR A 425 -29.27 10.73 -7.18
N LEU A 426 -29.29 9.41 -7.07
CA LEU A 426 -28.14 8.58 -6.77
C LEU A 426 -27.62 7.95 -8.05
N LEU A 427 -26.31 7.98 -8.24
CA LEU A 427 -25.61 7.12 -9.17
C LEU A 427 -25.72 5.67 -8.71
N LEU A 428 -26.10 4.79 -9.61
CA LEU A 428 -26.12 3.36 -9.37
C LEU A 428 -24.76 2.79 -9.80
N PRO A 429 -24.11 1.97 -8.97
CA PRO A 429 -23.00 1.14 -9.43
C PRO A 429 -23.49 0.32 -10.63
N GLY A 430 -22.73 0.27 -11.73
CA GLY A 430 -23.27 -0.18 -13.01
C GLY A 430 -23.60 -1.68 -13.09
N ASN A 431 -23.30 -2.45 -12.04
CA ASN A 431 -23.52 -3.89 -11.95
C ASN A 431 -25.00 -4.22 -11.65
N LEU A 432 -25.90 -3.81 -12.54
CA LEU A 432 -27.33 -4.18 -12.51
C LEU A 432 -27.54 -5.25 -13.59
N GLY A 433 -27.43 -6.52 -13.22
CA GLY A 433 -27.62 -7.60 -14.20
C GLY A 433 -26.93 -8.94 -13.92
N ARG A 434 -26.46 -9.21 -12.70
CA ARG A 434 -26.33 -10.58 -12.23
C ARG A 434 -27.18 -10.71 -10.97
N GLU A 435 -28.30 -11.43 -11.08
CA GLU A 435 -28.63 -12.38 -10.01
C GLU A 435 -27.31 -13.01 -9.61
N PRO A 436 -26.93 -13.06 -8.32
CA PRO A 436 -25.74 -13.77 -7.91
C PRO A 436 -25.83 -15.14 -8.60
N LEU A 437 -24.88 -15.40 -9.52
CA LEU A 437 -24.83 -16.66 -10.25
C LEU A 437 -25.07 -17.75 -9.20
N SER A 438 -26.00 -18.68 -9.46
CA SER A 438 -26.22 -19.75 -8.49
C SER A 438 -24.87 -20.40 -8.22
N ALA A 439 -24.62 -20.83 -6.98
CA ALA A 439 -23.34 -21.43 -6.60
C ALA A 439 -22.90 -22.54 -7.58
N GLU A 440 -23.87 -23.18 -8.24
CA GLU A 440 -23.73 -24.17 -9.29
C GLU A 440 -23.19 -23.60 -10.62
N GLN A 441 -23.70 -22.47 -11.09
CA GLN A 441 -23.23 -21.81 -12.32
C GLN A 441 -21.85 -21.14 -12.14
N ILE A 442 -21.56 -20.63 -10.93
CA ILE A 442 -20.21 -20.14 -10.57
C ILE A 442 -19.20 -21.29 -10.58
N ALA A 443 -19.59 -22.44 -10.02
CA ALA A 443 -18.73 -23.63 -9.96
C ALA A 443 -18.42 -24.19 -11.36
N VAL A 444 -19.41 -24.28 -12.25
CA VAL A 444 -19.23 -24.76 -13.63
C VAL A 444 -18.35 -23.82 -14.46
N THR A 445 -18.53 -22.50 -14.31
CA THR A 445 -17.73 -21.50 -15.02
C THR A 445 -16.29 -21.44 -14.51
N ARG A 446 -16.07 -21.59 -13.20
CA ARG A 446 -14.73 -21.65 -12.60
C ARG A 446 -14.00 -22.97 -12.88
N ALA A 447 -14.71 -24.10 -12.91
CA ALA A 447 -14.14 -25.39 -13.29
C ALA A 447 -13.60 -25.41 -14.73
N ARG A 448 -14.25 -24.68 -15.65
CA ARG A 448 -13.74 -24.47 -17.02
C ARG A 448 -12.50 -23.57 -17.09
N LEU A 449 -12.30 -22.69 -16.11
CA LEU A 449 -11.19 -21.72 -16.08
C LEU A 449 -9.94 -22.25 -15.35
N THR A 450 -10.05 -23.27 -14.51
CA THR A 450 -8.93 -23.80 -13.69
C THR A 450 -8.48 -25.22 -14.05
N GLY A 451 -8.93 -25.77 -15.18
CA GLY A 451 -8.39 -27.02 -15.76
C GLY A 451 -8.60 -28.31 -14.95
N GLY A 452 -9.23 -28.27 -13.79
CA GLY A 452 -9.49 -29.43 -12.94
C GLY A 452 -10.99 -29.68 -12.79
N GLN A 453 -11.43 -30.90 -13.11
CA GLN A 453 -12.81 -31.33 -12.82
C GLN A 453 -13.01 -31.34 -11.29
N PRO A 454 -14.01 -30.61 -10.75
CA PRO A 454 -14.27 -30.62 -9.32
C PRO A 454 -14.71 -32.02 -8.89
N THR A 455 -14.02 -32.60 -7.91
CA THR A 455 -14.38 -33.88 -7.29
C THR A 455 -15.04 -33.62 -5.93
N GLU A 456 -15.97 -34.47 -5.49
CA GLU A 456 -16.53 -34.38 -4.13
C GLU A 456 -15.63 -35.11 -3.12
N TYR A 457 -15.32 -34.46 -2.00
CA TYR A 457 -14.60 -35.01 -0.86
C TYR A 457 -15.50 -35.07 0.38
N THR A 458 -15.73 -36.26 0.92
CA THR A 458 -16.47 -36.43 2.18
C THR A 458 -15.54 -36.22 3.38
N ILE A 459 -15.86 -35.24 4.23
CA ILE A 459 -15.11 -34.87 5.42
C ILE A 459 -15.05 -36.07 6.38
N ARG A 460 -13.85 -36.44 6.80
CA ARG A 460 -13.60 -37.53 7.75
C ARG A 460 -13.47 -36.98 9.17
N SER A 461 -13.62 -37.85 10.17
CA SER A 461 -13.33 -37.47 11.56
C SER A 461 -11.88 -36.99 11.69
N GLY A 462 -11.68 -35.78 12.22
CA GLY A 462 -10.36 -35.14 12.33
C GLY A 462 -9.97 -34.19 11.18
N ASP A 463 -10.79 -34.06 10.13
CA ASP A 463 -10.54 -33.09 9.05
C ASP A 463 -10.88 -31.65 9.46
N SER A 464 -10.11 -30.70 8.91
CA SER A 464 -10.36 -29.26 8.97
C SER A 464 -10.31 -28.66 7.56
N LEU A 465 -10.92 -27.49 7.36
CA LEU A 465 -10.82 -26.78 6.08
C LEU A 465 -9.37 -26.55 5.65
N TRP A 466 -8.47 -26.38 6.60
CA TRP A 466 -7.04 -26.26 6.34
C TRP A 466 -6.38 -27.57 5.91
N SER A 467 -6.65 -28.69 6.60
CA SER A 467 -6.05 -29.98 6.22
C SER A 467 -6.56 -30.47 4.86
N ILE A 468 -7.82 -30.18 4.55
CA ILE A 468 -8.42 -30.47 3.24
C ILE A 468 -7.81 -29.56 2.17
N ALA A 469 -7.76 -28.24 2.39
CA ALA A 469 -7.20 -27.31 1.41
C ALA A 469 -5.74 -27.63 1.07
N ARG A 470 -4.93 -27.97 2.08
CA ARG A 470 -3.54 -28.41 1.89
C ARG A 470 -3.44 -29.72 1.11
N ARG A 471 -4.31 -30.69 1.35
CA ARG A 471 -4.34 -31.97 0.62
C ARG A 471 -4.60 -31.75 -0.88
N PHE A 472 -5.44 -30.77 -1.22
CA PHE A 472 -5.79 -30.45 -2.61
C PHE A 472 -4.96 -29.30 -3.19
N LYS A 473 -3.88 -28.87 -2.50
CA LYS A 473 -2.97 -27.79 -2.91
C LYS A 473 -3.67 -26.47 -3.25
N VAL A 474 -4.71 -26.13 -2.48
CA VAL A 474 -5.50 -24.91 -2.65
C VAL A 474 -5.52 -24.12 -1.35
N SER A 475 -5.88 -22.84 -1.41
CA SER A 475 -6.03 -22.03 -0.20
C SER A 475 -7.34 -22.37 0.52
N THR A 476 -7.36 -22.17 1.83
CA THR A 476 -8.59 -22.30 2.63
C THR A 476 -9.67 -21.33 2.17
N GLN A 477 -9.27 -20.16 1.67
CA GLN A 477 -10.18 -19.17 1.10
C GLN A 477 -10.77 -19.65 -0.22
N GLN A 478 -9.99 -20.33 -1.07
CA GLN A 478 -10.50 -21.00 -2.27
C GLN A 478 -11.47 -22.12 -1.89
N LEU A 479 -11.11 -22.99 -0.95
CA LEU A 479 -11.98 -24.09 -0.50
C LEU A 479 -13.29 -23.60 0.12
N VAL A 480 -13.23 -22.55 0.94
CA VAL A 480 -14.40 -21.85 1.51
C VAL A 480 -15.26 -21.25 0.41
N ALA A 481 -14.64 -20.56 -0.56
CA ALA A 481 -15.33 -19.94 -1.68
C ALA A 481 -15.97 -20.96 -2.63
N TRP A 482 -15.40 -22.17 -2.78
CA TRP A 482 -15.95 -23.24 -3.62
C TRP A 482 -17.17 -23.93 -3.02
N ASN A 483 -17.27 -23.93 -1.68
CA ASN A 483 -18.28 -24.66 -0.93
C ASN A 483 -19.34 -23.75 -0.29
N ASP A 484 -19.23 -22.44 -0.47
CA ASP A 484 -20.10 -21.42 0.14
C ASP A 484 -20.27 -21.62 1.66
N ILE A 485 -19.20 -22.04 2.32
CA ILE A 485 -19.17 -22.28 3.76
C ILE A 485 -18.42 -21.16 4.46
N SER A 486 -18.97 -20.67 5.57
CA SER A 486 -18.26 -19.67 6.36
C SER A 486 -16.98 -20.27 6.94
N ALA A 487 -15.84 -19.60 6.71
CA ALA A 487 -14.57 -19.92 7.37
C ALA A 487 -14.66 -19.88 8.92
N LYS A 488 -15.74 -19.29 9.45
CA LYS A 488 -16.03 -19.16 10.89
C LYS A 488 -16.95 -20.26 11.42
N LYS A 489 -17.51 -21.14 10.57
CA LYS A 489 -18.37 -22.24 11.00
C LYS A 489 -17.60 -23.58 10.91
N PRO A 490 -17.64 -24.43 11.96
CA PRO A 490 -16.97 -25.72 11.94
C PRO A 490 -17.63 -26.68 10.95
N ILE A 491 -16.80 -27.41 10.20
CA ILE A 491 -17.25 -28.47 9.28
C ILE A 491 -17.49 -29.78 10.05
N LYS A 492 -18.44 -30.60 9.59
CA LYS A 492 -18.83 -31.84 10.28
C LYS A 492 -18.37 -33.08 9.51
N PRO A 493 -17.88 -34.14 10.19
CA PRO A 493 -17.65 -35.43 9.56
C PRO A 493 -18.92 -35.93 8.83
N GLY A 494 -18.74 -36.46 7.62
CA GLY A 494 -19.83 -36.89 6.73
C GLY A 494 -20.35 -35.80 5.78
N GLN A 495 -20.01 -34.53 6.00
CA GLN A 495 -20.33 -33.44 5.07
C GLN A 495 -19.46 -33.53 3.81
N LYS A 496 -20.06 -33.32 2.63
CA LYS A 496 -19.35 -33.31 1.35
C LYS A 496 -18.85 -31.91 1.01
N LEU A 497 -17.61 -31.80 0.56
CA LEU A 497 -17.00 -30.59 0.01
C LEU A 497 -16.57 -30.81 -1.44
N ARG A 498 -16.88 -29.85 -2.30
CA ARG A 498 -16.32 -29.70 -3.64
C ARG A 498 -14.86 -29.28 -3.51
N VAL A 499 -13.96 -30.07 -4.08
CA VAL A 499 -12.51 -29.84 -4.10
C VAL A 499 -12.01 -29.95 -5.54
N ALA A 500 -10.91 -29.26 -5.85
CA ALA A 500 -10.20 -29.40 -7.10
C ALA A 500 -8.70 -29.36 -6.79
N SER A 501 -7.88 -30.16 -7.48
CA SER A 501 -6.43 -30.08 -7.38
C SER A 501 -5.90 -29.00 -8.32
N ALA A 502 -5.07 -28.09 -7.82
CA ALA A 502 -4.15 -27.37 -8.69
C ALA A 502 -3.11 -28.40 -9.21
N GLY A 503 -2.99 -28.53 -10.53
CA GLY A 503 -1.95 -29.35 -11.17
C GLY A 503 -0.56 -28.93 -10.72
#